data_AF-A0A143HEX0-F1
#
_entry.id   AF-A0A143HEX0-F1
#
_cell.length_a   1.000
_cell.length_b   1.000
_cell.length_c   1.000
_cell.angle_alpha   90.00
_cell.angle_beta   90.00
_cell.angle_gamma   90.00
#
_symmetry.space_group_name_H-M   'P 1'
#
loop_
_entity.id
_entity.type
_entity.pdbx_description
1 polymer ?
#
loop_
_entity_poly.entity_id
_entity_poly.type
_entity_poly.pdbx_seq_one_letter_code
_entity_poly.pdbx_strand_id
1 'polypeptide(L)'
;MLTIIIKDNGIGMTEEIRQNLFNCYYRGKTTEQKSEGTGLGMAIVKSLIEVHEKIIEKDCVLKERTKFTITLPLLTSYQQKINNYRNTI
;
A
#
# COMPACT_ATOMS: atom_id res chain seq x y z
N MET A 1 8.30 9.27 -11.45
CA MET A 1 7.42 8.42 -10.63
C MET A 1 8.05 8.29 -9.24
N LEU A 2 7.25 8.24 -8.19
CA LEU A 2 7.68 8.04 -6.81
C LEU A 2 7.34 6.60 -6.41
N THR A 3 8.35 5.83 -6.01
CA THR A 3 8.17 4.46 -5.53
C THR A 3 8.40 4.40 -4.03
N ILE A 4 7.44 3.86 -3.30
CA ILE A 4 7.49 3.66 -1.85
C ILE A 4 7.51 2.16 -1.60
N ILE A 5 8.54 1.68 -0.90
CA ILE A 5 8.71 0.26 -0.57
C ILE A 5 8.61 0.11 0.95
N ILE A 6 7.66 -0.71 1.40
CA ILE A 6 7.47 -1.03 2.80
C ILE A 6 7.87 -2.49 2.99
N LYS A 7 8.80 -2.75 3.90
CA LYS A 7 9.26 -4.10 4.26
C LYS A 7 9.01 -4.32 5.75
N ASP A 8 8.47 -5.48 6.07
CA ASP A 8 8.40 -5.94 7.46
C ASP A 8 9.49 -6.97 7.77
N ASN A 9 9.61 -7.33 9.04
CA ASN A 9 10.43 -8.43 9.55
C ASN A 9 9.56 -9.61 10.02
N GLY A 10 8.32 -9.71 9.51
CA GLY A 10 7.39 -10.78 9.88
C GLY A 10 7.73 -12.11 9.23
N ILE A 11 6.93 -13.13 9.56
CA ILE A 11 7.07 -14.51 9.03
C ILE A 11 6.56 -14.69 7.60
N GLY A 12 6.08 -13.60 6.98
CA GLY A 12 5.40 -13.61 5.70
C GLY A 12 3.94 -14.07 5.82
N MET A 13 3.37 -14.45 4.68
CA MET A 13 1.97 -14.84 4.56
C MET A 13 1.84 -16.10 3.70
N THR A 14 0.86 -16.96 4.01
CA THR A 14 0.48 -18.04 3.10
C THR A 14 -0.17 -17.46 1.84
N GLU A 15 -0.21 -18.27 0.78
CA GLU A 15 -0.88 -17.90 -0.47
C GLU A 15 -2.36 -17.56 -0.25
N GLU A 16 -3.06 -18.30 0.62
CA GLU A 16 -4.44 -18.03 1.01
C GLU A 16 -4.60 -16.65 1.67
N ILE A 17 -3.72 -16.33 2.62
CA ILE A 17 -3.72 -15.01 3.28
C ILE A 17 -3.39 -13.92 2.26
N ARG A 18 -2.51 -14.19 1.30
CA ARG A 18 -2.12 -13.25 0.26
C ARG A 18 -3.30 -12.85 -0.62
N GLN A 19 -4.10 -13.84 -1.05
CA GLN A 19 -5.27 -13.62 -1.91
C GLN A 19 -6.38 -12.87 -1.19
N ASN A 20 -6.55 -13.11 0.10
CA ASN A 20 -7.61 -12.50 0.90
C ASN A 20 -7.18 -11.22 1.64
N LEU A 21 -5.91 -10.81 1.55
CA LEU A 21 -5.33 -9.71 2.33
C LEU A 21 -6.12 -8.40 2.23
N PHE A 22 -6.68 -8.12 1.05
CA PHE A 22 -7.39 -6.89 0.77
C PHE A 22 -8.91 -6.99 0.97
N ASN A 23 -9.42 -8.12 1.46
CA ASN A 23 -10.84 -8.29 1.75
C ASN A 23 -11.17 -7.63 3.09
N CYS A 24 -12.27 -6.88 3.13
CA CYS A 24 -12.75 -6.27 4.36
C CYS A 24 -12.97 -7.34 5.43
N TYR A 25 -12.54 -7.03 6.67
CA TYR A 25 -12.66 -7.89 7.84
C TYR A 25 -11.88 -9.21 7.78
N TYR A 26 -11.11 -9.45 6.72
CA TYR A 26 -10.26 -10.63 6.66
C TYR A 26 -9.12 -10.54 7.68
N ARG A 27 -8.89 -11.65 8.37
CA ARG A 27 -7.84 -11.80 9.38
C ARG A 27 -7.10 -13.09 9.12
N GLY A 28 -5.78 -12.99 8.97
CA GLY A 28 -4.91 -14.16 8.91
C GLY A 28 -5.01 -14.96 10.21
N LYS A 29 -5.16 -16.28 10.11
CA LYS A 29 -5.16 -17.19 11.25
C LYS A 29 -3.71 -17.43 11.69
N THR A 30 -3.06 -16.43 12.26
CA THR A 30 -1.75 -16.66 12.90
C THR A 30 -2.01 -17.25 14.28
N THR A 31 -1.33 -18.36 14.55
CA THR A 31 -1.45 -19.19 15.75
C THR A 31 -1.47 -18.38 17.06
N GLU A 32 -2.45 -18.71 17.91
CA GLU A 32 -2.47 -18.54 19.38
C GLU A 32 -2.57 -17.14 20.02
N GLN A 33 -2.44 -16.03 19.30
CA GLN A 33 -2.67 -14.70 19.88
C GLN A 33 -3.93 -14.05 19.32
N LYS A 34 -4.80 -13.54 20.20
CA LYS A 34 -5.89 -12.63 19.83
C LYS A 34 -5.28 -11.44 19.10
N SER A 35 -5.25 -11.50 17.76
CA SER A 35 -4.75 -10.40 16.96
C SER A 35 -5.66 -9.19 17.17
N GLU A 36 -5.14 -8.10 17.71
CA GLU A 36 -5.89 -6.85 17.81
C GLU A 36 -6.04 -6.24 16.41
N GLY A 37 -7.23 -5.71 16.11
CA GLY A 37 -7.53 -5.05 14.82
C GLY A 37 -8.77 -5.59 14.13
N THR A 38 -9.42 -4.71 13.36
CA THR A 38 -10.71 -4.96 12.68
C THR A 38 -10.58 -5.66 11.33
N GLY A 39 -9.36 -5.84 10.81
CA GLY A 39 -9.14 -6.36 9.46
C GLY A 39 -9.51 -5.37 8.34
N LEU A 40 -9.61 -4.08 8.64
CA LEU A 40 -9.99 -3.05 7.66
C LEU A 40 -8.80 -2.33 7.01
N GLY A 41 -7.63 -2.32 7.65
CA GLY A 41 -6.51 -1.47 7.22
C GLY A 41 -6.05 -1.73 5.78
N MET A 42 -5.90 -3.00 5.39
CA MET A 42 -5.48 -3.35 4.04
C MET A 42 -6.55 -3.08 2.98
N ALA A 43 -7.83 -3.26 3.31
CA ALA A 43 -8.92 -2.91 2.40
C ALA A 43 -8.93 -1.40 2.11
N ILE A 44 -8.72 -0.56 3.12
CA ILE A 44 -8.60 0.90 2.97
C ILE A 44 -7.40 1.25 2.09
N VAL A 45 -6.24 0.61 2.32
CA VAL A 45 -5.03 0.82 1.51
C VAL A 45 -5.29 0.49 0.03
N LYS A 46 -5.99 -0.63 -0.25
CA LYS A 46 -6.38 -0.98 -1.62
C LYS A 46 -7.24 0.10 -2.25
N SER A 47 -8.31 0.54 -1.57
CA SER A 47 -9.19 1.60 -2.09
C SER A 47 -8.44 2.91 -2.34
N LEU A 48 -7.54 3.30 -1.43
CA LEU A 48 -6.71 4.48 -1.63
C LEU A 48 -5.83 4.36 -2.87
N ILE A 49 -5.22 3.19 -3.10
CA ILE A 49 -4.31 3.01 -4.23
C ILE A 49 -5.06 2.90 -5.56
N GLU A 50 -6.24 2.29 -5.57
CA GLU A 50 -7.17 2.26 -6.71
C GLU A 50 -7.61 3.67 -7.11
N VAL A 51 -7.98 4.53 -6.15
CA VAL A 51 -8.36 5.93 -6.41
C VAL A 51 -7.23 6.73 -7.05
N HIS A 52 -5.97 6.34 -6.80
CA HIS A 52 -4.83 7.00 -7.39
C HIS A 52 -4.37 6.37 -8.72
N GLU A 53 -5.11 5.39 -9.28
CA GLU A 53 -4.83 4.68 -10.54
C GLU A 53 -3.49 3.91 -10.56
N LYS A 54 -3.16 3.19 -9.49
CA LYS A 54 -1.81 2.64 -9.28
C LYS A 54 -1.77 1.15 -8.98
N ILE A 55 -0.57 0.62 -9.16
CA ILE A 55 -0.25 -0.79 -8.95
C ILE A 55 0.38 -0.98 -7.56
N ILE A 56 -0.16 -1.92 -6.79
CA ILE A 56 0.53 -2.52 -5.64
C ILE A 56 1.13 -3.84 -6.11
N GLU A 57 2.45 -3.90 -6.21
CA GLU A 57 3.12 -5.19 -6.38
C GLU A 57 3.46 -5.75 -5.00
N LYS A 58 3.00 -6.99 -4.75
CA LYS A 58 3.25 -7.72 -3.51
C LYS A 58 4.13 -8.92 -3.83
N ASP A 59 5.39 -8.83 -3.43
CA ASP A 59 6.30 -9.97 -3.35
C ASP A 59 6.22 -10.51 -1.92
N CYS A 60 5.63 -11.68 -1.72
CA CYS A 60 5.70 -12.38 -0.44
C CYS A 60 5.57 -13.89 -0.64
N VAL A 61 6.58 -14.63 -0.20
CA VAL A 61 6.60 -16.09 -0.10
C VAL A 61 6.55 -16.47 1.38
N LEU A 62 5.88 -17.57 1.71
CA LEU A 62 5.80 -18.07 3.09
C LEU A 62 7.23 -18.36 3.63
N LYS A 63 7.54 -17.87 4.84
CA LYS A 63 8.90 -17.84 5.46
C LYS A 63 9.85 -16.75 4.94
N GLU A 64 9.40 -15.89 4.01
CA GLU A 64 10.10 -14.68 3.63
C GLU A 64 9.39 -13.44 4.19
N ARG A 65 10.14 -12.34 4.37
CA ARG A 65 9.62 -11.04 4.82
C ARG A 65 8.56 -10.51 3.85
N THR A 66 7.56 -9.77 4.34
CA THR A 66 6.59 -9.14 3.44
C THR A 66 7.16 -7.86 2.84
N LYS A 67 7.00 -7.68 1.53
CA LYS A 67 7.34 -6.43 0.82
C LYS A 67 6.12 -5.91 0.06
N PHE A 68 5.78 -4.65 0.29
CA PHE A 68 4.78 -3.91 -0.47
C PHE A 68 5.47 -2.81 -1.27
N THR A 69 5.16 -2.73 -2.56
CA THR A 69 5.66 -1.67 -3.45
C THR A 69 4.48 -0.85 -3.95
N ILE A 70 4.51 0.46 -3.70
CA ILE A 70 3.50 1.42 -4.14
C ILE A 70 4.16 2.42 -5.09
N THR A 71 3.65 2.55 -6.31
CA THR A 71 4.19 3.48 -7.31
C THR A 71 3.21 4.60 -7.59
N LEU A 72 3.59 5.86 -7.32
CA LEU A 72 2.80 7.06 -7.51
C LEU A 72 3.34 7.91 -8.71
N PRO A 73 2.54 8.52 -9.61
CA PRO A 73 3.06 9.50 -10.53
C PRO A 73 3.47 10.74 -9.75
N LEU A 74 4.50 11.41 -10.24
CA LEU A 74 4.87 12.72 -9.75
C LEU A 74 3.99 13.72 -10.50
N LEU A 75 3.08 14.39 -9.80
CA LEU A 75 2.34 15.51 -10.38
C LEU A 75 3.30 16.71 -10.45
N THR A 76 3.78 17.03 -11.65
CA THR A 76 4.59 18.22 -11.89
C THR A 76 3.68 19.44 -12.11
N SER A 77 2.84 19.81 -11.13
CA SER A 77 1.97 20.99 -11.24
C SER A 77 2.42 22.18 -10.39
N TYR A 78 3.47 22.03 -9.57
CA TYR A 78 3.93 23.13 -8.71
C TYR A 78 4.60 24.28 -9.47
N GLN A 79 5.17 24.03 -10.65
CA GLN A 79 5.85 25.08 -11.44
C GLN A 79 4.87 26.01 -12.19
N GLN A 80 3.63 25.61 -12.43
CA GLN A 80 2.67 26.48 -13.14
C GLN A 80 2.08 27.58 -12.25
N LYS A 81 1.95 27.34 -10.94
CA LYS A 81 1.42 28.35 -10.02
C LYS A 81 2.43 29.47 -9.72
N ILE A 82 3.74 29.20 -9.64
CA ILE A 82 4.74 30.22 -9.30
C ILE A 82 4.99 31.20 -10.47
N ASN A 83 4.93 30.73 -11.73
CA ASN A 83 5.17 31.61 -12.88
C ASN A 83 4.03 32.63 -13.12
N ASN A 84 2.79 32.29 -12.75
CA ASN A 84 1.66 33.22 -12.90
C ASN A 84 1.66 34.37 -11.88
N TYR A 85 2.42 34.28 -10.77
CA TYR A 85 2.57 35.42 -9.84
C TYR A 85 3.68 36.40 -10.27
N ARG A 86 4.63 35.97 -11.10
CA ARG A 86 5.73 36.83 -11.58
C ARG A 86 5.38 37.72 -12.77
N ASN A 87 4.32 37.39 -13.51
CA ASN A 87 3.92 38.14 -14.71
C ASN A 87 2.77 39.14 -14.46
N THR A 88 2.45 39.43 -13.20
CA THR A 88 1.35 40.33 -12.80
C THR A 88 1.86 41.57 -12.03
N ILE A 89 3.16 41.87 -12.13
CA ILE A 89 3.80 43.07 -11.56
C ILE A 89 4.59 43.77 -12.65
#